data_AF-A0A6V7MBY4-F1
#
_entry.id   AF-A0A6V7MBY4-F1
#
_cell.length_a   1.000
_cell.length_b   1.000
_cell.length_c   1.000
_cell.angle_alpha   90.00
_cell.angle_beta   90.00
_cell.angle_gamma   90.00
#
_symmetry.space_group_name_H-M   'P 1'
#
loop_
_entity.id
_entity.type
_entity.pdbx_description
1 polymer ?
#
loop_
_entity_poly.entity_id
_entity_poly.type
_entity_poly.pdbx_seq_one_letter_code
_entity_poly.pdbx_strand_id
1 'polypeptide(L)'
;FTWFSHMWNHQQPHLYENVTHLQADMALNKQFAKEHGIPTASGYSVSPHHSGVYPVHEGLYEAWKRVWNIKVTSTEEYPHLRPARLRRGFIHRNIM
;
A
#
# COMPACT_ATOMS: atom_id res chain seq x y z
N PHE A 1 1.90 -16.77 -9.72
CA PHE A 1 1.05 -15.63 -9.28
C PHE A 1 1.51 -15.23 -7.89
N THR A 2 1.72 -13.93 -7.64
CA THR A 2 2.10 -13.41 -6.32
C THR A 2 0.94 -12.58 -5.78
N TRP A 3 0.42 -12.95 -4.61
CA TRP A 3 -0.61 -12.18 -3.95
C TRP A 3 -0.04 -10.90 -3.32
N PHE A 4 -0.87 -9.86 -3.29
CA PHE A 4 -0.57 -8.58 -2.66
C PHE A 4 -1.83 -8.03 -2.01
N SER A 5 -1.66 -7.23 -0.96
CA SER A 5 -2.81 -6.54 -0.37
C SER A 5 -3.24 -5.39 -1.26
N HIS A 6 -4.54 -5.31 -1.52
CA HIS A 6 -5.20 -4.17 -2.15
C HIS A 6 -6.27 -3.56 -1.22
N MET A 7 -5.99 -3.60 0.09
CA MET A 7 -6.89 -3.19 1.17
C MET A 7 -8.22 -3.96 1.20
N TRP A 8 -9.03 -3.70 2.23
CA TRP A 8 -10.38 -4.27 2.37
C TRP A 8 -11.40 -3.38 1.66
N ASN A 9 -12.40 -3.98 1.01
CA ASN A 9 -13.47 -3.28 0.28
C ASN A 9 -13.01 -2.23 -0.77
N HIS A 10 -11.76 -2.31 -1.25
CA HIS A 10 -11.19 -1.36 -2.21
C HIS A 10 -11.35 0.12 -1.78
N GLN A 11 -11.28 0.37 -0.47
CA GLN A 11 -11.43 1.72 0.10
C GLN A 11 -10.29 2.65 -0.34
N GLN A 12 -10.61 3.94 -0.48
CA GLN A 12 -9.65 4.98 -0.78
C GLN A 12 -8.95 5.47 0.50
N PRO A 13 -7.68 5.12 0.77
CA PRO A 13 -7.03 5.39 2.05
C PRO A 13 -6.94 6.87 2.43
N HIS A 14 -6.86 7.78 1.46
CA HIS A 14 -6.78 9.22 1.71
C HIS A 14 -8.07 9.85 2.25
N LEU A 15 -9.17 9.09 2.33
CA LEU A 15 -10.41 9.53 2.95
C LEU A 15 -10.46 9.23 4.46
N TYR A 16 -9.43 8.57 5.01
CA TYR A 16 -9.40 8.08 6.39
C TYR A 16 -8.17 8.60 7.14
N GLU A 17 -8.38 9.62 7.97
CA GLU A 17 -7.31 10.18 8.81
C GLU A 17 -6.93 9.26 9.99
N ASN A 18 -7.84 8.36 10.39
CA ASN A 18 -7.61 7.48 11.52
C ASN A 18 -6.82 6.23 11.11
N VAL A 19 -5.53 6.21 11.47
CA VAL A 19 -4.62 5.08 11.22
C VAL A 19 -5.16 3.76 11.78
N THR A 20 -5.84 3.78 12.92
CA THR A 20 -6.42 2.57 13.52
C THR A 20 -7.50 1.96 12.63
N HIS A 21 -8.28 2.78 11.91
CA HIS A 21 -9.26 2.30 10.94
C HIS A 21 -8.54 1.58 9.78
N LEU A 22 -7.54 2.23 9.17
CA LEU A 22 -6.75 1.65 8.09
C LEU A 22 -6.09 0.32 8.51
N GLN A 23 -5.59 0.24 9.75
CA GLN A 23 -5.01 -1.00 10.29
C GLN A 23 -6.04 -2.11 10.46
N ALA A 24 -7.24 -1.79 10.95
CA ALA A 24 -8.31 -2.76 11.12
C ALA A 24 -8.72 -3.36 9.77
N ASP A 25 -8.91 -2.53 8.74
CA ASP A 25 -9.24 -3.00 7.39
C ASP A 25 -8.11 -3.82 6.77
N MET A 26 -6.86 -3.39 6.92
CA MET A 26 -5.72 -4.19 6.48
C MET A 26 -5.63 -5.53 7.22
N ALA A 27 -5.98 -5.58 8.51
CA ALA A 27 -6.01 -6.80 9.29
C ALA A 27 -7.09 -7.77 8.81
N LEU A 28 -8.28 -7.27 8.43
CA LEU A 28 -9.33 -8.08 7.81
C LEU A 28 -8.85 -8.74 6.51
N ASN A 29 -8.23 -7.95 5.62
CA ASN A 29 -7.67 -8.47 4.37
C ASN A 29 -6.55 -9.50 4.61
N LYS A 30 -5.70 -9.28 5.62
CA LYS A 30 -4.64 -10.23 6.00
C LYS A 30 -5.19 -11.51 6.59
N GLN A 31 -6.25 -11.42 7.40
CA GLN A 31 -6.92 -12.55 7.99
C GLN A 31 -7.58 -13.42 6.92
N PHE A 32 -8.31 -12.80 5.98
CA PHE A 32 -8.86 -13.49 4.82
C PHE A 32 -7.80 -14.28 4.05
N ALA A 33 -6.65 -13.66 3.78
CA ALA A 33 -5.54 -14.33 3.09
C ALA A 33 -5.02 -15.55 3.86
N LYS A 34 -4.89 -15.45 5.20
CA LYS A 34 -4.46 -16.58 6.04
C LYS A 34 -5.46 -17.73 6.04
N GLU A 35 -6.75 -17.42 6.18
CA GLU A 35 -7.82 -18.42 6.22
C GLU A 35 -7.90 -19.24 4.92
N HIS A 36 -7.57 -18.62 3.79
CA HIS A 36 -7.59 -19.26 2.47
C HIS A 36 -6.22 -19.79 2.04
N GLY A 37 -5.21 -19.81 2.93
CA GLY A 37 -3.88 -20.31 2.61
C GLY A 37 -3.12 -19.49 1.57
N ILE A 38 -3.46 -18.21 1.40
CA ILE A 38 -2.84 -17.30 0.44
C ILE A 38 -1.50 -16.77 1.00
N PRO A 39 -0.38 -16.89 0.28
CA PRO A 39 0.90 -16.36 0.73
C PRO A 39 0.88 -14.83 0.92
N THR A 40 1.37 -14.35 2.07
CA THR A 40 1.34 -12.91 2.44
C THR A 40 2.72 -12.28 2.64
N ALA A 41 3.81 -13.03 2.41
CA ALA A 41 5.17 -12.60 2.72
C ALA A 41 5.89 -11.84 1.57
N SER A 42 5.15 -11.38 0.56
CA SER A 42 5.74 -10.67 -0.59
C SER A 42 6.35 -9.31 -0.21
N GLY A 43 5.90 -8.70 0.89
CA GLY A 43 6.30 -7.34 1.27
C GLY A 43 5.86 -6.29 0.25
N TYR A 44 4.85 -6.61 -0.56
CA TYR A 44 4.33 -5.79 -1.65
C TYR A 44 2.82 -5.59 -1.48
N SER A 45 2.38 -4.34 -1.58
CA SER A 45 0.97 -3.95 -1.55
C SER A 45 0.73 -2.76 -2.46
N VAL A 46 -0.51 -2.63 -2.95
CA VAL A 46 -0.93 -1.55 -3.85
C VAL A 46 -2.12 -0.84 -3.23
N SER A 47 -2.12 0.50 -3.19
CA SER A 47 -3.28 1.23 -2.67
C SER A 47 -4.41 1.26 -3.71
N PRO A 48 -5.67 1.12 -3.30
CA PRO A 48 -6.81 1.35 -4.16
C PRO A 48 -6.76 2.74 -4.81
N HIS A 49 -7.06 2.77 -6.11
CA HIS A 49 -7.02 3.98 -6.93
C HIS A 49 -5.64 4.67 -6.98
N HIS A 50 -4.56 4.00 -6.59
CA HIS A 50 -3.23 4.60 -6.37
C HIS A 50 -3.23 5.79 -5.40
N SER A 51 -4.30 5.91 -4.60
CA SER A 51 -4.50 7.07 -3.75
C SER A 51 -3.71 6.95 -2.44
N GLY A 52 -3.35 8.09 -1.86
CA GLY A 52 -2.53 8.17 -0.64
C GLY A 52 -1.06 7.76 -0.81
N VAL A 53 -0.65 7.27 -1.99
CA VAL A 53 0.77 7.09 -2.32
C VAL A 53 1.38 8.42 -2.74
N TYR A 54 0.73 9.11 -3.69
CA TYR A 54 0.96 10.52 -4.01
C TYR A 54 -0.36 11.23 -4.37
N PRO A 55 -0.71 12.38 -3.78
CA PRO A 55 -0.09 12.98 -2.60
C PRO A 55 0.00 11.99 -1.44
N VAL A 56 1.07 12.13 -0.66
CA VAL A 56 1.38 11.18 0.42
C VAL A 56 0.33 11.29 1.51
N HIS A 57 -0.25 10.14 1.90
CA HIS A 57 -1.07 10.00 3.09
C HIS A 57 -0.27 9.22 4.15
N GLU A 58 0.21 9.90 5.19
CA GLU A 58 1.11 9.33 6.20
C GLU A 58 0.52 8.09 6.89
N GLY A 59 -0.78 8.13 7.20
CA GLY A 59 -1.48 7.02 7.85
C GLY A 59 -1.48 5.73 7.03
N LEU A 60 -1.45 5.83 5.70
CA LEU A 60 -1.40 4.67 4.80
C LEU A 60 -0.07 3.93 4.97
N TYR A 61 1.05 4.67 4.89
CA TYR A 61 2.39 4.08 5.02
C TYR A 61 2.63 3.52 6.42
N GLU A 62 2.12 4.18 7.45
CA GLU A 62 2.19 3.69 8.84
C GLU A 62 1.44 2.37 9.01
N ALA A 63 0.19 2.30 8.54
CA ALA A 63 -0.63 1.09 8.60
C ALA A 63 -0.02 -0.05 7.78
N TRP A 64 0.44 0.23 6.55
CA TRP A 64 1.11 -0.75 5.69
C TRP A 64 2.35 -1.36 6.35
N LYS A 65 3.21 -0.53 6.93
CA LYS A 65 4.42 -1.01 7.60
C LYS A 65 4.09 -1.87 8.81
N ARG A 66 3.08 -1.49 9.60
CA ARG A 66 2.68 -2.23 10.81
C ARG A 66 1.96 -3.54 10.51
N VAL A 67 1.01 -3.55 9.59
CA VAL A 67 0.17 -4.74 9.33
C VAL A 67 0.83 -5.69 8.33
N TRP A 68 1.41 -5.14 7.27
CA TRP A 68 1.92 -5.93 6.14
C TRP A 68 3.43 -6.00 6.07
N ASN A 69 4.15 -5.14 6.80
CA ASN A 69 5.61 -5.02 6.74
C ASN A 69 6.11 -4.86 5.30
N ILE A 70 5.44 -4.01 4.52
CA ILE A 70 5.79 -3.79 3.11
C ILE A 70 7.14 -3.09 2.98
N LYS A 71 7.79 -3.36 1.86
CA LYS A 71 9.04 -2.71 1.42
C LYS A 71 8.87 -2.05 0.06
N VAL A 72 7.87 -2.46 -0.71
CA VAL A 72 7.61 -1.98 -2.06
C VAL A 72 6.11 -1.74 -2.25
N THR A 73 5.77 -0.70 -2.98
CA THR A 73 4.43 -0.42 -3.52
C THR A 73 4.53 -0.07 -5.01
N SER A 74 3.41 0.16 -5.69
CA SER A 74 3.38 0.44 -7.12
C SER A 74 3.05 1.90 -7.37
N THR A 75 4.06 2.76 -7.44
CA THR A 75 3.90 4.13 -7.94
C THR A 75 5.19 4.62 -8.58
N GLU A 76 5.06 5.18 -9.79
CA GLU A 76 6.15 5.86 -10.50
C GLU A 76 6.56 7.15 -9.74
N GLU A 77 7.74 7.68 -10.02
CA GLU A 77 8.27 8.91 -9.43
C GLU A 77 7.28 10.07 -9.59
N TYR A 78 6.83 10.64 -8.47
CA TYR A 78 6.07 11.88 -8.43
C TYR A 78 6.85 12.99 -7.70
N PRO A 79 6.70 14.27 -8.12
CA PRO A 79 6.02 14.70 -9.35
C PRO A 79 6.76 14.22 -10.62
N HIS A 80 6.03 14.09 -11.72
CA HIS A 80 6.55 13.59 -13.00
C HIS A 80 7.46 14.63 -13.68
N LEU A 81 8.72 14.70 -13.23
CA LEU A 81 9.70 15.64 -13.78
C LEU A 81 10.50 15.07 -14.96
N ARG A 82 10.38 13.75 -15.23
CA ARG A 82 11.14 13.04 -16.26
C ARG A 82 10.23 12.31 -17.27
N PRO A 83 10.70 12.09 -18.52
CA PRO A 83 10.03 11.21 -19.48
C PRO A 83 9.87 9.79 -18.92
N ALA A 84 8.80 9.08 -19.31
CA ALA A 84 8.44 7.76 -18.76
C ALA A 84 9.61 6.77 -18.62
N ARG A 85 10.47 6.67 -19.64
CA ARG A 85 11.64 5.75 -19.65
C ARG A 85 12.73 6.09 -18.62
N LEU A 86 12.69 7.28 -18.02
CA LEU A 86 13.67 7.79 -17.05
C LEU A 86 13.06 8.02 -15.66
N ARG A 87 11.75 7.74 -15.48
CA ARG A 87 11.11 7.83 -14.17
C ARG A 87 11.57 6.69 -13.28
N ARG A 88 11.67 6.94 -11.98
CA ARG A 88 12.02 5.94 -10.97
C ARG A 88 10.77 5.50 -10.20
N GLY A 89 10.92 4.66 -9.18
CA GLY A 89 9.85 4.42 -8.20
C GLY A 89 9.70 5.59 -7.22
N PHE A 90 8.49 5.83 -6.74
CA PHE A 90 8.24 6.81 -5.68
C PHE A 90 8.61 6.23 -4.32
N ILE A 91 9.64 6.78 -3.70
CA ILE A 91 10.13 6.29 -2.41
C ILE A 91 9.65 7.20 -1.28
N HIS A 92 8.92 6.64 -0.32
CA HIS A 92 8.56 7.31 0.93
C HIS A 92 8.69 6.37 2.13
N ARG A 93 9.22 6.85 3.26
CA ARG A 93 9.45 6.04 4.49
C ARG A 93 10.22 4.72 4.25
N ASN A 94 11.15 4.72 3.30
CA ASN A 94 11.90 3.54 2.85
C ASN A 94 11.04 2.42 2.24
N ILE A 95 9.88 2.79 1.69
CA ILE A 95 9.04 1.95 0.83
C ILE A 95 9.16 2.51 -0.58
N MET A 96 9.63 1.68 -1.53
CA MET A 96 9.87 2.06 -2.94
C MET A 96 8.67 1.81 -3.83
#